data_AF-A0A383A5T5-F1
#
_entry.id   AF-A0A383A5T5-F1
#
_cell.length_a   1.000
_cell.length_b   1.000
_cell.length_c   1.000
_cell.angle_alpha   90.00
_cell.angle_beta   90.00
_cell.angle_gamma   90.00
#
_symmetry.space_group_name_H-M   'P 1'
#
loop_
_entity.id
_entity.type
_entity.pdbx_description
1 polymer ?
#
loop_
_entity_poly.entity_id
_entity_poly.type
_entity_poly.pdbx_seq_one_letter_code
_entity_poly.pdbx_strand_id
1 'polypeptide(L)'
;MLSNKFLILSILGILLISPSVAQAEKMHGLAMHGVPKYDKSFTHLSYVNPDAPKGGTLRFGSYGSFDNLNRVAFKGSKASGLGYINDTLMRRVWDEA
;
A
#
# COMPACT_ATOMS: atom_id res chain seq x y z
N MET A 1 18.36 49.21 -27.11
CA MET A 1 18.09 49.07 -25.66
C MET A 1 16.71 48.49 -25.31
N LEU A 2 15.70 48.58 -26.20
CA LEU A 2 14.36 48.01 -25.96
C LEU A 2 14.26 46.48 -26.22
N SER A 3 15.00 45.90 -27.18
CA SER A 3 14.85 44.48 -27.53
C SER A 3 15.35 43.52 -26.45
N ASN A 4 16.43 43.86 -25.74
CA ASN A 4 16.93 43.04 -24.62
C ASN A 4 15.93 42.96 -23.46
N LYS A 5 15.08 43.99 -23.26
CA LYS A 5 14.06 43.99 -22.20
C LYS A 5 12.93 43.00 -22.51
N PHE A 6 12.48 42.92 -23.77
CA PHE A 6 11.49 41.92 -24.22
C PHE A 6 12.03 40.49 -24.13
N LEU A 7 13.32 40.32 -24.41
CA LEU A 7 14.01 39.04 -24.31
C LEU A 7 14.13 38.59 -22.84
N ILE A 8 14.47 39.51 -21.93
CA ILE A 8 14.49 39.25 -20.48
C ILE A 8 13.09 38.93 -19.94
N LEU A 9 12.04 39.66 -20.36
CA LEU A 9 10.66 39.36 -19.96
C LEU A 9 10.20 37.99 -20.47
N SER A 10 10.60 37.59 -21.68
CA SER A 10 10.25 36.28 -22.24
C SER A 10 10.95 35.13 -21.49
N ILE A 11 12.23 35.30 -21.12
CA ILE A 11 12.96 34.30 -20.32
C ILE A 11 12.35 34.18 -18.91
N LEU A 12 12.00 35.30 -18.28
CA LEU A 12 11.37 35.29 -16.97
C LEU A 12 9.97 34.66 -17.01
N GLY A 13 9.21 34.91 -18.09
CA GLY A 13 7.93 34.26 -18.34
C GLY A 13 8.06 32.74 -18.48
N ILE A 14 9.04 32.25 -19.23
CA ILE A 14 9.29 30.80 -19.39
C ILE A 14 9.68 30.14 -18.06
N LEU A 15 10.51 30.81 -17.24
CA LEU A 15 10.92 30.27 -15.94
C LEU A 15 9.75 30.12 -14.97
N LEU A 16 8.77 31.03 -15.03
CA LEU A 16 7.56 31.00 -14.18
C LEU A 16 6.52 29.95 -14.61
N ILE A 17 6.61 29.41 -15.83
CA ILE A 17 5.66 28.41 -16.37
C ILE A 17 6.25 26.99 -16.27
N SER A 18 7.41 26.83 -15.63
CA SER A 18 8.04 25.52 -15.43
C SER A 18 7.07 24.58 -14.70
N PRO A 19 6.67 23.45 -15.28
CA PRO A 19 5.75 22.54 -14.63
C PRO A 19 6.40 22.01 -13.35
N SER A 20 5.77 22.28 -12.21
CA SER A 20 6.19 21.69 -10.95
C SER A 20 5.89 20.19 -11.02
N VAL A 21 6.94 19.37 -11.13
CA VAL A 21 6.81 17.91 -11.05
C VAL A 21 6.53 17.58 -9.59
N ALA A 22 5.27 17.29 -9.28
CA ALA A 22 4.89 16.81 -7.96
C ALA A 22 5.48 15.40 -7.77
N GLN A 23 6.61 15.31 -7.08
CA GLN A 23 7.24 14.05 -6.74
C GLN A 23 6.75 13.61 -5.36
N ALA A 24 6.04 12.48 -5.30
CA ALA A 24 5.69 11.87 -4.02
C ALA A 24 6.94 11.25 -3.39
N GLU A 25 7.17 11.50 -2.11
CA GLU A 25 8.23 10.80 -1.37
C GLU A 25 7.87 9.32 -1.20
N LYS A 26 8.87 8.45 -1.34
CA LYS A 26 8.68 7.01 -1.13
C LYS A 26 8.42 6.74 0.35
N MET A 27 7.20 6.36 0.68
CA MET A 27 6.82 5.91 2.02
C MET A 27 6.85 4.39 2.14
N HIS A 28 7.16 3.87 3.33
CA HIS A 28 7.16 2.42 3.59
C HIS A 28 5.79 1.89 4.08
N GLY A 29 4.92 2.79 4.53
CA GLY A 29 3.62 2.47 5.11
C GLY A 29 2.64 3.61 4.88
N LEU A 30 1.35 3.29 4.97
CA LEU A 30 0.24 4.22 4.80
C LEU A 30 -0.69 4.07 6.01
N ALA A 31 -0.85 5.15 6.78
CA ALA A 31 -1.83 5.25 7.85
C ALA A 31 -3.02 6.09 7.37
N MET A 32 -4.24 5.71 7.76
CA MET A 32 -5.43 6.50 7.45
C MET A 32 -5.40 7.87 8.13
N HIS A 33 -4.86 7.91 9.35
CA HIS A 33 -4.67 9.12 10.13
C HIS A 33 -3.27 9.13 10.74
N GLY A 34 -2.62 10.30 10.74
CA GLY A 34 -1.29 10.45 11.32
C GLY A 34 -0.20 9.74 10.53
N VAL A 35 0.75 9.16 11.25
CA VAL A 35 1.91 8.44 10.70
C VAL A 35 1.86 6.95 11.07
N PRO A 36 2.42 6.04 10.24
CA PRO A 36 2.53 4.63 10.59
C PRO A 36 3.20 4.43 11.96
N LYS A 37 2.73 3.44 12.74
CA LYS A 37 3.25 3.15 14.09
C LYS A 37 4.68 2.61 14.04
N TYR A 38 4.96 1.78 13.05
CA TYR A 38 6.26 1.15 12.85
C TYR A 38 7.11 2.00 11.93
N ASP A 39 8.38 2.22 12.28
CA ASP A 39 9.32 2.92 11.41
C ASP A 39 9.80 2.03 10.25
N LYS A 40 10.49 2.61 9.27
CA LYS A 40 10.95 1.92 8.05
C LYS A 40 11.89 0.73 8.31
N SER A 41 12.55 0.67 9.46
CA SER A 41 13.57 -0.32 9.81
C SER A 41 13.02 -1.47 10.66
N PHE A 42 11.71 -1.48 10.95
CA PHE A 42 11.09 -2.56 11.69
C PHE A 42 11.29 -3.92 11.00
N THR A 43 11.55 -4.96 11.79
CA THR A 43 11.78 -6.33 11.28
C THR A 43 10.58 -7.24 11.49
N HIS A 44 9.72 -6.94 12.46
CA HIS A 44 8.52 -7.69 12.79
C HIS A 44 7.51 -6.80 13.51
N LEU A 45 6.24 -7.18 13.46
CA LEU A 45 5.17 -6.50 14.20
C LEU A 45 5.20 -6.95 15.66
N SER A 46 4.80 -6.07 16.57
CA SER A 46 4.88 -6.32 18.03
C SER A 46 4.06 -7.54 18.49
N TYR A 47 3.06 -7.94 17.72
CA TYR A 47 2.19 -9.08 17.99
C TYR A 47 2.64 -10.38 17.28
N VAL A 48 3.84 -10.41 16.70
CA VAL A 48 4.40 -11.58 16.01
C VAL A 48 5.54 -12.17 16.83
N ASN A 49 5.54 -13.48 17.03
CA ASN A 49 6.72 -14.22 17.48
C ASN A 49 7.68 -14.45 16.28
N PRO A 50 8.84 -13.78 16.22
CA PRO A 50 9.78 -13.95 15.10
C PRO A 50 10.37 -15.38 15.05
N ASP A 51 10.50 -16.02 16.20
CA ASP A 51 11.08 -17.37 16.35
C ASP A 51 10.03 -18.48 16.24
N ALA A 52 8.83 -18.17 15.71
CA ALA A 52 7.77 -19.14 15.56
C ALA A 52 8.23 -20.33 14.70
N PRO A 53 8.12 -21.58 15.20
CA PRO A 53 8.57 -22.76 14.48
C PRO A 53 7.83 -22.88 13.15
N LYS A 54 8.55 -23.22 12.10
CA LYS A 54 8.01 -23.36 10.75
C LYS A 54 7.68 -24.83 10.46
N GLY A 55 6.59 -25.05 9.72
CA GLY A 55 6.11 -26.39 9.34
C GLY A 55 4.91 -26.85 10.15
N GLY A 56 4.58 -28.14 10.00
CA GLY A 56 3.36 -28.74 10.56
C GLY A 56 2.14 -28.59 9.66
N THR A 57 0.98 -29.04 10.14
CA THR A 57 -0.31 -28.93 9.42
C THR A 57 -1.36 -28.30 10.31
N LEU A 58 -1.88 -27.16 9.86
CA LEU A 58 -2.99 -26.47 10.49
C LEU A 58 -4.31 -26.92 9.85
N ARG A 59 -5.23 -27.44 10.66
CA ARG A 59 -6.55 -27.92 10.21
C ARG A 59 -7.64 -27.04 10.82
N PHE A 60 -8.26 -26.19 9.99
CA PHE A 60 -9.36 -25.34 10.41
C PHE A 60 -10.72 -26.00 10.12
N GLY A 61 -11.67 -25.83 11.02
CA GLY A 61 -13.09 -26.06 10.75
C GLY A 61 -13.71 -24.82 10.11
N SER A 62 -14.65 -25.02 9.19
CA SER A 62 -15.48 -23.95 8.62
C SER A 62 -16.93 -24.38 8.66
N TYR A 63 -17.81 -23.48 9.11
CA TYR A 63 -19.25 -23.72 9.06
C TYR A 63 -19.79 -23.55 7.63
N GLY A 64 -20.77 -24.38 7.25
CA GLY A 64 -21.41 -24.35 5.94
C GLY A 64 -20.69 -25.15 4.84
N SER A 65 -21.06 -24.89 3.59
CA SER A 65 -20.46 -25.48 2.39
C SER A 65 -20.07 -24.37 1.40
N PHE A 66 -19.31 -24.71 0.36
CA PHE A 66 -18.93 -23.80 -0.70
C PHE A 66 -19.20 -24.41 -2.08
N ASP A 67 -19.44 -23.57 -3.07
CA ASP A 67 -19.59 -23.96 -4.48
C ASP A 67 -18.69 -23.12 -5.42
N ASN A 68 -17.93 -22.18 -4.87
CA ASN A 68 -17.12 -21.24 -5.64
C ASN A 68 -15.73 -21.02 -5.03
N LEU A 69 -14.70 -21.14 -5.85
CA LEU A 69 -13.30 -20.88 -5.49
C LEU A 69 -12.79 -19.51 -5.98
N ASN A 70 -13.62 -18.72 -6.66
CA ASN A 70 -13.30 -17.37 -7.08
C ASN A 70 -13.58 -16.36 -5.95
N ARG A 71 -12.51 -15.84 -5.35
CA ARG A 71 -12.56 -14.87 -4.22
C ARG A 71 -13.36 -13.60 -4.53
N VAL A 72 -13.40 -13.15 -5.79
CA VAL A 72 -14.06 -11.89 -6.17
C VAL A 72 -15.42 -12.11 -6.85
N ALA A 73 -15.92 -13.34 -6.90
CA ALA A 73 -17.22 -13.62 -7.49
C ALA A 73 -18.36 -12.91 -6.73
N PHE A 74 -19.36 -12.47 -7.48
CA PHE A 74 -20.58 -11.87 -6.93
C PHE A 74 -21.64 -12.92 -6.53
N LYS A 75 -21.62 -14.09 -7.16
CA LYS A 75 -22.58 -15.19 -6.95
C LYS A 75 -21.89 -16.44 -6.40
N GLY A 76 -22.65 -17.22 -5.63
CA GLY A 76 -22.20 -18.48 -5.04
C GLY A 76 -21.62 -18.29 -3.63
N SER A 77 -21.40 -19.41 -2.96
CA SER A 77 -20.80 -19.48 -1.62
C SER A 77 -19.30 -19.74 -1.76
N LYS A 78 -18.50 -18.75 -1.35
CA LYS A 78 -17.03 -18.79 -1.47
C LYS A 78 -16.42 -19.73 -0.43
N ALA A 79 -15.40 -20.48 -0.81
CA ALA A 79 -14.61 -21.25 0.14
C ALA A 79 -13.95 -20.35 1.20
N SER A 80 -13.86 -20.85 2.43
CA SER A 80 -13.08 -20.19 3.48
C SER A 80 -11.59 -20.24 3.18
N GLY A 81 -10.84 -19.23 3.62
CA GLY A 81 -9.38 -19.19 3.45
C GLY A 81 -8.87 -18.75 2.06
N LEU A 82 -9.76 -18.40 1.11
CA LEU A 82 -9.32 -17.89 -0.21
C LEU A 82 -8.44 -16.63 -0.12
N GLY A 83 -8.44 -15.92 1.02
CA GLY A 83 -7.54 -14.80 1.27
C GLY A 83 -6.06 -15.15 1.44
N TYR A 84 -5.70 -16.44 1.57
CA TYR A 84 -4.30 -16.88 1.71
C TYR A 84 -3.60 -17.13 0.36
N ILE A 85 -4.33 -17.05 -0.76
CA ILE A 85 -3.84 -17.42 -2.10
C ILE A 85 -3.24 -16.22 -2.83
N ASN A 86 -3.74 -15.01 -2.57
CA ASN A 86 -3.35 -13.80 -3.29
C ASN A 86 -2.92 -12.71 -2.32
N ASP A 87 -1.84 -12.02 -2.69
CA ASP A 87 -1.36 -10.84 -1.97
C ASP A 87 -1.98 -9.54 -2.50
N THR A 88 -2.03 -8.53 -1.63
CA THR A 88 -2.38 -7.15 -1.95
C THR A 88 -1.12 -6.30 -2.10
N LEU A 89 -1.23 -5.10 -2.69
CA LEU A 89 -0.08 -4.19 -2.86
C LEU A 89 0.59 -3.81 -1.53
N MET A 90 -0.21 -3.71 -0.46
CA MET A 90 0.24 -3.45 0.91
C MET A 90 -0.53 -4.36 1.87
N ARG A 91 0.04 -4.69 3.03
CA ARG A 91 -0.62 -5.49 4.05
C ARG A 91 -1.13 -4.59 5.18
N ARG A 92 -2.38 -4.79 5.61
CA ARG A 92 -2.93 -4.12 6.79
C ARG A 92 -2.22 -4.60 8.06
N VAL A 93 -1.81 -3.64 8.88
CA VAL A 93 -1.31 -3.83 10.24
C VAL A 93 -2.51 -3.76 11.20
N TRP A 94 -2.65 -4.75 12.09
CA TRP A 94 -3.88 -4.96 12.88
C TRP A 94 -3.88 -4.29 14.26
N ASP A 95 -2.76 -3.70 14.67
CA ASP A 95 -2.61 -2.95 15.92
C ASP A 95 -2.50 -1.43 15.68
N GLU A 96 -3.03 -0.97 14.55
CA GLU A 96 -3.20 0.42 14.14
C GLU A 96 -4.70 0.71 13.88
N ALA A 97 -5.12 1.96 14.13
CA ALA A 97 -6.50 2.42 13.97
C ALA A 97 -6.86 2.73 12.51
#